data_AF-A0A6J1QL89-F1
#
_entry.id   AF-A0A6J1QL89-F1
#
_cell.length_a   1.000
_cell.length_b   1.000
_cell.length_c   1.000
_cell.angle_alpha   90.00
_cell.angle_beta   90.00
_cell.angle_gamma   90.00
#
_symmetry.space_group_name_H-M   'P 1'
#
loop_
_entity.id
_entity.type
_entity.pdbx_description
1 polymer ?
#
loop_
_entity_poly.entity_id
_entity_poly.type
_entity_poly.pdbx_seq_one_letter_code
_entity_poly.pdbx_strand_id
1 'polypeptide(L)'
;MVELTEDKKSEFLLATYCHVNVYVIPVFFHNLSGYDAHFVVEKITNDFEGGVDLLPLTKESYISFSKTVKETQTDGKWDWYVKLRFVDSYKFLEASIETLASYLNRDKLRITRLEYADLSAEDLDLLTRKGVFPYEYVDGADKLRDTELPSREAFYSSLTDETASESDYEHATRVWRHFRVRDLGEYSDLYLKTDVLLLADIFENFRDACSASYGLDPAHYYTLPGYTWDAMLRYTGVRFELLTDIDMVLFVERGIRGGLCQCSLRYARANNRHVPTHDSSQPTTYLMYYDVNNLYGWAMSESLPYANFQWLDDPENFDATTVPTDSDVGYILEVDLEYPRDLHDAHADLPLCPTRDKSPGKRQEKLLATLYDKSRYVTHYRNLQQCLRLGMRLTRVRRVLRFAQSPWLRVYIELNTALRTRASNDFEQNLYKLMNNAVFGKTMKNVRDHVDVRLVTRWDGRYGAEALIAKPNFHSRSVFSENLVVIELRRLEVKFNKPIYVGMSILEISKTRLYEFHYDYMVPLYRDRCRIAYTDTDNLIYSLECEDVYELMKRDVH
;
A
#
# COMPACT_ATOMS: atom_id res chain seq x y z
N MET A 1 15.58 -23.12 36.63
CA MET A 1 15.07 -23.79 35.41
C MET A 1 13.73 -23.16 35.09
N VAL A 2 13.73 -22.21 34.17
CA VAL A 2 12.53 -21.63 33.55
C VAL A 2 12.72 -21.91 32.08
N GLU A 3 11.88 -22.76 31.50
CA GLU A 3 11.85 -22.99 30.05
C GLU A 3 11.44 -21.68 29.37
N LEU A 4 12.35 -21.14 28.56
CA LEU A 4 12.13 -19.96 27.73
C LEU A 4 11.74 -20.43 26.32
N THR A 5 10.58 -19.97 25.84
CA THR A 5 9.99 -20.31 24.54
C THR A 5 10.76 -19.71 23.36
N GLU A 6 10.63 -20.34 22.17
CA GLU A 6 11.40 -20.03 20.95
C GLU A 6 11.24 -18.60 20.44
N ASP A 7 10.22 -17.86 20.85
CA ASP A 7 9.90 -16.53 20.32
C ASP A 7 10.73 -15.38 20.93
N LYS A 8 11.60 -15.70 21.90
CA LYS A 8 12.74 -14.81 22.13
C LYS A 8 13.70 -14.84 20.95
N LYS A 9 13.81 -15.90 20.12
CA LYS A 9 14.82 -16.03 19.03
C LYS A 9 14.73 -15.00 17.90
N SER A 10 13.59 -14.35 17.63
CA SER A 10 13.53 -13.30 16.59
C SER A 10 13.91 -11.90 17.09
N GLU A 11 13.66 -11.59 18.36
CA GLU A 11 14.29 -10.43 19.04
C GLU A 11 15.71 -10.77 19.51
N PHE A 12 16.01 -12.04 19.76
CA PHE A 12 17.34 -12.62 19.88
C PHE A 12 18.01 -12.76 18.51
N LEU A 13 17.39 -12.55 17.36
CA LEU A 13 18.19 -12.39 16.13
C LEU A 13 18.84 -11.00 16.05
N LEU A 14 18.41 -10.08 16.94
CA LEU A 14 19.16 -8.87 17.30
C LEU A 14 19.94 -9.03 18.62
N ALA A 15 19.50 -9.88 19.56
CA ALA A 15 20.14 -10.04 20.90
C ALA A 15 20.98 -11.33 21.13
N THR A 16 21.01 -12.33 20.23
CA THR A 16 22.00 -13.44 20.21
C THR A 16 23.24 -13.06 19.42
N TYR A 17 23.21 -11.93 18.70
CA TYR A 17 24.40 -11.28 18.18
C TYR A 17 24.99 -10.27 19.18
N CYS A 18 24.85 -10.50 20.48
CA CYS A 18 25.64 -9.80 21.50
C CYS A 18 27.17 -10.01 21.35
N HIS A 19 27.62 -10.76 20.34
CA HIS A 19 29.03 -10.97 20.00
C HIS A 19 29.36 -10.77 18.51
N VAL A 20 28.45 -10.19 17.71
CA VAL A 20 28.69 -9.97 16.27
C VAL A 20 28.15 -8.61 15.84
N ASN A 21 29.04 -7.74 15.38
CA ASN A 21 28.64 -6.47 14.81
C ASN A 21 28.34 -6.67 13.32
N VAL A 22 27.08 -6.47 12.93
CA VAL A 22 26.64 -6.54 11.53
C VAL A 22 26.44 -5.13 10.99
N TYR A 23 27.24 -4.74 10.00
CA TYR A 23 27.08 -3.49 9.28
C TYR A 23 26.21 -3.72 8.04
N VAL A 24 25.11 -2.98 7.89
CA VAL A 24 24.17 -3.16 6.77
C VAL A 24 24.41 -2.09 5.73
N ILE A 25 24.68 -2.50 4.49
CA ILE A 25 24.80 -1.62 3.33
C ILE A 25 23.56 -1.81 2.46
N PRO A 26 22.66 -0.82 2.36
CA PRO A 26 21.55 -0.89 1.43
C PRO A 26 22.05 -0.66 -0.01
N VAL A 27 21.60 -1.51 -0.92
CA VAL A 27 21.88 -1.45 -2.36
C VAL A 27 20.55 -1.28 -3.08
N PHE A 28 20.34 -0.13 -3.71
CA PHE A 28 19.07 0.21 -4.34
C PHE A 28 19.07 -0.14 -5.83
N PHE A 29 18.02 -0.85 -6.24
CA PHE A 29 17.69 -1.12 -7.62
C PHE A 29 16.30 -0.53 -7.89
N HIS A 30 16.12 0.11 -9.04
CA HIS A 30 14.81 0.62 -9.40
C HIS A 30 13.99 -0.47 -10.10
N ASN A 31 12.82 -0.79 -9.54
CA ASN A 31 11.91 -1.84 -10.00
C ASN A 31 12.51 -3.26 -9.91
N LEU A 32 13.33 -3.52 -8.88
CA LEU A 32 13.97 -4.84 -8.68
C LEU A 32 12.97 -5.99 -8.65
N SER A 33 11.81 -5.81 -8.02
CA SER A 33 10.78 -6.85 -7.95
C SER A 33 10.11 -7.14 -9.29
N GLY A 34 10.19 -6.21 -10.25
CA GLY A 34 9.63 -6.36 -11.60
C GLY A 34 10.57 -7.01 -12.61
N TYR A 35 11.87 -7.06 -12.29
CA TYR A 35 12.88 -7.75 -13.09
C TYR A 35 13.18 -9.15 -12.57
N ASP A 36 13.71 -10.01 -13.44
CA ASP A 36 14.20 -11.32 -13.05
C ASP A 36 15.48 -11.18 -12.20
N ALA A 37 15.33 -10.99 -10.89
CA ALA A 37 16.46 -10.94 -9.97
C ALA A 37 17.06 -12.33 -9.68
N HIS A 38 16.53 -13.41 -10.26
CA HIS A 38 16.96 -14.78 -9.92
C HIS A 38 18.41 -15.02 -10.31
N PHE A 39 18.89 -14.48 -11.44
CA PHE A 39 20.29 -14.63 -11.83
C PHE A 39 21.24 -13.98 -10.82
N VAL A 40 20.87 -12.82 -10.26
CA VAL A 40 21.65 -12.13 -9.22
C VAL A 40 21.66 -12.95 -7.93
N VAL A 41 20.49 -13.43 -7.50
CA VAL A 41 20.35 -14.26 -6.30
C VAL A 41 21.13 -15.56 -6.45
N GLU A 42 21.03 -16.24 -7.59
CA GLU A 42 21.75 -17.48 -7.87
C GLU A 42 23.26 -17.26 -7.76
N LYS A 43 23.78 -16.25 -8.45
CA LYS A 43 25.21 -15.91 -8.43
C LYS A 43 25.70 -15.52 -7.04
N ILE A 44 24.95 -14.67 -6.33
CA ILE A 44 25.30 -14.26 -4.97
C ILE A 44 25.26 -15.43 -3.98
N THR A 45 24.40 -16.41 -4.20
CA THR A 45 24.26 -17.57 -3.32
C THR A 45 25.36 -18.60 -3.57
N ASN A 46 25.73 -18.83 -4.83
CA ASN A 46 26.68 -19.88 -5.23
C ASN A 46 28.15 -19.41 -5.25
N ASP A 47 28.40 -18.18 -5.70
CA ASP A 47 29.78 -17.73 -5.99
C ASP A 47 30.44 -17.06 -4.77
N PHE A 48 29.67 -16.69 -3.74
CA PHE A 48 30.16 -16.03 -2.54
C PHE A 48 29.82 -16.83 -1.28
N GLU A 49 30.77 -16.95 -0.35
CA GLU A 49 30.49 -17.56 0.96
C GLU A 49 29.57 -16.67 1.82
N GLY A 50 28.75 -17.30 2.66
CA GLY A 50 27.86 -16.63 3.62
C GLY A 50 26.37 -16.78 3.32
N GLY A 51 25.55 -16.51 4.33
CA GLY A 51 24.10 -16.72 4.28
C GLY A 51 23.37 -15.70 3.39
N VAL A 52 22.30 -16.17 2.73
CA VAL A 52 21.36 -15.32 1.98
C VAL A 52 20.01 -15.34 2.68
N ASP A 53 19.49 -14.16 2.99
CA ASP A 53 18.15 -13.98 3.52
C ASP A 53 17.22 -13.47 2.41
N LEU A 54 16.01 -14.01 2.34
CA LEU A 54 14.97 -13.51 1.45
C LEU A 54 13.80 -12.90 2.22
N LEU A 55 13.23 -11.87 1.62
CA LEU A 55 11.95 -11.29 1.98
C LEU A 55 11.01 -11.51 0.78
N PRO A 56 10.34 -12.68 0.68
CA PRO A 56 9.53 -13.06 -0.48
C PRO A 56 8.25 -12.21 -0.58
N LEU A 57 7.84 -11.90 -1.81
CA LEU A 57 6.49 -11.40 -2.12
C LEU A 57 5.61 -12.56 -2.65
N THR A 58 6.18 -13.37 -3.53
CA THR A 58 5.59 -14.62 -4.06
C THR A 58 6.70 -15.68 -4.14
N LYS A 59 6.40 -16.84 -4.74
CA LYS A 59 7.43 -17.85 -5.06
C LYS A 59 8.47 -17.36 -6.06
N GLU A 60 8.09 -16.41 -6.91
CA GLU A 60 8.86 -15.98 -8.10
C GLU A 60 9.27 -14.50 -8.03
N SER A 61 8.90 -13.79 -6.96
CA SER A 61 9.23 -12.37 -6.79
C SER A 61 9.57 -12.07 -5.34
N TYR A 62 10.63 -11.29 -5.11
CA TYR A 62 11.13 -10.94 -3.78
C TYR A 62 10.98 -9.43 -3.52
N ILE A 63 10.56 -9.05 -2.31
CA ILE A 63 10.57 -7.66 -1.83
C ILE A 63 12.01 -7.18 -1.66
N SER A 64 12.87 -8.06 -1.14
CA SER A 64 14.28 -7.80 -0.88
C SER A 64 15.02 -9.12 -0.69
N PHE A 65 16.30 -9.13 -0.99
CA PHE A 65 17.22 -10.19 -0.56
C PHE A 65 18.45 -9.56 0.08
N SER A 66 19.12 -10.30 0.94
CA SER A 66 20.34 -9.83 1.59
C SER A 66 21.42 -10.90 1.59
N LYS A 67 22.66 -10.49 1.35
CA LYS A 67 23.84 -11.34 1.47
C LYS A 67 24.64 -10.92 2.69
N THR A 68 24.92 -11.88 3.56
CA THR A 68 25.87 -11.67 4.65
C THR A 68 27.24 -12.15 4.19
N VAL A 69 28.20 -11.22 4.10
CA VAL A 69 29.60 -11.48 3.75
C VAL A 69 30.41 -11.41 5.05
N LYS A 70 31.25 -12.43 5.30
CA LYS A 70 32.15 -12.42 6.45
C LYS A 70 33.31 -11.48 6.16
N GLU A 71 33.51 -10.47 7.00
CA GLU A 71 34.67 -9.59 6.93
C GLU A 71 35.67 -10.05 8.00
N THR A 72 36.71 -10.78 7.58
CA THR A 72 37.84 -11.08 8.45
C THR A 72 38.77 -9.87 8.49
N GLN A 73 38.52 -8.92 9.39
CA GLN A 73 39.58 -8.02 9.85
C GLN A 73 39.94 -8.26 11.33
N THR A 74 41.25 -8.35 11.49
CA THR A 74 42.06 -8.86 12.59
C THR A 74 42.19 -7.87 13.74
N ASP A 75 41.52 -8.13 14.86
CA ASP A 75 42.05 -7.73 16.16
C ASP A 75 41.63 -8.68 17.30
N GLY A 76 41.48 -9.97 16.96
CA GLY A 76 41.36 -11.09 17.90
C GLY A 76 40.16 -11.08 18.86
N LYS A 77 39.24 -10.12 18.78
CA LYS A 77 38.14 -9.95 19.74
C LYS A 77 36.72 -10.07 19.19
N TRP A 78 36.47 -9.77 17.92
CA TRP A 78 35.10 -9.78 17.35
C TRP A 78 35.10 -10.13 15.86
N ASP A 79 34.19 -11.01 15.42
CA ASP A 79 33.89 -11.21 14.00
C ASP A 79 32.96 -10.08 13.52
N TRP A 80 33.33 -9.41 12.42
CA TRP A 80 32.48 -8.42 11.74
C TRP A 80 31.85 -9.02 10.49
N TYR A 81 30.60 -8.68 10.23
CA TYR A 81 29.89 -9.12 9.03
C TYR A 81 29.29 -7.92 8.33
N VAL A 82 29.45 -7.88 7.01
CA VAL A 82 28.79 -6.91 6.15
C VAL A 82 27.55 -7.56 5.55
N LYS A 83 26.39 -6.96 5.75
CA LYS A 83 25.14 -7.40 5.16
C LYS A 83 24.75 -6.46 4.02
N LEU A 84 24.94 -6.91 2.79
CA LEU A 84 24.44 -6.22 1.60
C LEU A 84 22.94 -6.48 1.50
N ARG A 85 22.12 -5.43 1.55
CA ARG A 85 20.66 -5.52 1.47
C ARG A 85 20.17 -4.91 0.18
N PHE A 86 19.67 -5.74 -0.73
CA PHE A 86 19.14 -5.31 -2.01
C PHE A 86 17.69 -4.87 -1.84
N VAL A 87 17.40 -3.61 -2.17
CA VAL A 87 16.09 -2.97 -1.94
C VAL A 87 15.57 -2.40 -3.26
N ASP A 88 14.27 -2.58 -3.49
CA ASP A 88 13.57 -1.99 -4.62
C ASP A 88 13.19 -0.52 -4.31
N SER A 89 13.85 0.43 -4.97
CA SER A 89 13.54 1.86 -4.79
C SER A 89 12.16 2.23 -5.32
N TYR A 90 11.57 1.45 -6.24
CA TYR A 90 10.22 1.68 -6.76
C TYR A 90 9.15 1.48 -5.67
N LYS A 91 9.44 0.70 -4.62
CA LYS A 91 8.58 0.56 -3.43
C LYS A 91 8.55 1.80 -2.54
N PHE A 92 9.32 2.82 -2.89
CA PHE A 92 9.33 4.16 -2.28
C PHE A 92 8.94 5.23 -3.29
N LEU A 93 9.43 5.10 -4.52
CA LEU A 93 9.33 6.06 -5.59
C LEU A 93 8.55 5.42 -6.76
N GLU A 94 7.22 5.41 -6.67
CA GLU A 94 6.32 4.74 -7.65
C GLU A 94 6.20 5.53 -8.97
N ALA A 95 7.33 5.88 -9.59
CA ALA A 95 7.44 6.59 -10.86
C ALA A 95 8.75 6.18 -11.57
N SER A 96 8.87 6.43 -12.87
CA SER A 96 10.11 6.13 -13.60
C SER A 96 11.26 7.07 -13.19
N ILE A 97 12.50 6.60 -13.36
CA ILE A 97 13.71 7.43 -13.13
C ILE A 97 13.64 8.72 -13.94
N GLU A 98 13.19 8.66 -15.20
CA GLU A 98 12.98 9.84 -16.04
C GLU A 98 12.04 10.86 -15.40
N THR A 99 10.85 10.43 -14.97
CA THR A 99 9.88 11.32 -14.35
C THR A 99 10.45 11.92 -13.06
N LEU A 100 11.11 11.10 -12.23
CA LEU A 100 11.71 11.55 -10.97
C LEU A 100 12.87 12.53 -11.19
N ALA A 101 13.73 12.25 -12.16
CA ALA A 101 14.85 13.12 -12.53
C ALA A 101 14.36 14.46 -13.07
N SER A 102 13.25 14.48 -13.82
CA SER A 102 12.67 15.71 -14.37
C SER A 102 12.22 16.72 -13.31
N TYR A 103 11.93 16.25 -12.08
CA TYR A 103 11.57 17.12 -10.96
C TYR A 103 12.77 17.67 -10.19
N LEU A 104 13.99 17.18 -10.46
CA LEU A 104 15.19 17.65 -9.80
C LEU A 104 15.81 18.83 -10.57
N ASN A 105 16.02 19.92 -9.84
CA ASN A 105 16.85 21.01 -10.33
C ASN A 105 18.32 20.58 -10.40
N ARG A 106 19.13 21.25 -11.23
CA ARG A 106 20.55 20.93 -11.41
C ARG A 106 21.39 21.03 -10.12
N ASP A 107 20.98 21.81 -9.12
CA ASP A 107 21.64 21.86 -7.81
C ASP A 107 21.42 20.61 -6.96
N LYS A 108 20.39 19.83 -7.30
CA LYS A 108 20.02 18.58 -6.64
C LYS A 108 20.69 17.35 -7.24
N LEU A 109 21.24 17.46 -8.45
CA LEU A 109 22.02 16.42 -9.14
C LEU A 109 23.49 16.42 -8.68
N ARG A 110 23.73 16.29 -7.37
CA ARG A 110 25.06 16.47 -6.77
C ARG A 110 26.03 15.37 -7.20
N ILE A 111 25.60 14.12 -7.15
CA ILE A 111 26.42 12.94 -7.46
C ILE A 111 26.72 12.91 -8.96
N THR A 112 25.69 13.08 -9.80
CA THR A 112 25.83 13.12 -11.26
C THR A 112 26.79 14.24 -11.68
N ARG A 113 26.68 15.43 -11.08
CA ARG A 113 27.59 16.56 -11.38
C ARG A 113 29.02 16.37 -10.90
N LEU A 114 29.23 15.65 -9.80
CA LEU A 114 30.57 15.33 -9.32
C LEU A 114 31.26 14.34 -10.26
N GLU A 115 30.53 13.33 -10.72
CA GLU A 115 31.07 12.32 -11.64
C GLU A 115 31.35 12.89 -13.03
N TYR A 116 30.50 13.83 -13.48
CA TYR A 116 30.64 14.53 -14.76
C TYR A 116 31.16 15.97 -14.60
N ALA A 117 32.03 16.22 -13.61
CA ALA A 117 32.50 17.58 -13.30
C ALA A 117 33.25 18.25 -14.47
N ASP A 118 33.84 17.46 -15.37
CA ASP A 118 34.57 17.92 -16.55
C ASP A 118 33.64 18.25 -17.75
N LEU A 119 32.36 17.89 -17.68
CA LEU A 119 31.39 18.13 -18.74
C LEU A 119 30.78 19.54 -18.66
N SER A 120 30.41 20.09 -19.82
CA SER A 120 29.68 21.35 -19.85
C SER A 120 28.25 21.20 -19.33
N ALA A 121 27.59 22.32 -19.00
CA ALA A 121 26.20 22.28 -18.56
C ALA A 121 25.25 21.73 -19.65
N GLU A 122 25.56 21.99 -20.93
CA GLU A 122 24.80 21.47 -22.07
C GLU A 122 24.99 19.95 -22.22
N ASP A 123 26.20 19.45 -21.97
CA ASP A 123 26.50 18.01 -22.01
C ASP A 123 25.77 17.26 -20.89
N LEU A 124 25.71 17.87 -19.71
CA LEU A 124 24.98 17.33 -18.57
C LEU A 124 23.48 17.27 -18.86
N ASP A 125 22.89 18.31 -19.44
CA ASP A 125 21.48 18.28 -19.85
C ASP A 125 21.20 17.21 -20.91
N LEU A 126 22.19 16.93 -21.77
CA LEU A 126 22.10 15.87 -22.76
C LEU A 126 22.04 14.48 -22.08
N LEU A 127 22.75 14.28 -20.98
CA LEU A 127 22.76 13.01 -20.24
C LEU A 127 21.57 12.88 -19.28
N THR A 128 21.09 13.96 -18.68
CA THR A 128 20.00 13.89 -17.69
C THR A 128 18.63 13.68 -18.32
N ARG A 129 18.49 13.90 -19.64
CA ARG A 129 17.32 13.47 -20.41
C ARG A 129 17.30 11.94 -20.52
N LYS A 130 16.10 11.36 -20.53
CA LYS A 130 15.89 9.92 -20.77
C LYS A 130 16.72 9.43 -21.96
N GLY A 131 17.67 8.53 -21.67
CA GLY A 131 18.38 7.82 -22.70
C GLY A 131 17.47 6.80 -23.40
N VAL A 132 17.84 6.44 -24.63
CA VAL A 132 17.07 5.54 -25.48
C VAL A 132 18.00 4.40 -25.83
N PHE A 133 17.62 3.16 -25.53
CA PHE A 133 18.48 2.01 -25.74
C PHE A 133 17.75 0.92 -26.55
N PRO A 134 18.41 0.28 -27.53
CA PRO A 134 17.76 -0.72 -28.38
C PRO A 134 17.78 -2.10 -27.70
N TYR A 135 16.93 -2.31 -26.68
CA TYR A 135 16.97 -3.50 -25.81
C TYR A 135 16.83 -4.81 -26.60
N GLU A 136 15.93 -4.85 -27.58
CA GLU A 136 15.63 -6.03 -28.40
C GLU A 136 16.73 -6.33 -29.44
N TYR A 137 17.49 -5.30 -29.85
CA TYR A 137 18.62 -5.48 -30.77
C TYR A 137 19.83 -6.10 -30.08
N VAL A 138 20.04 -5.80 -28.79
CA VAL A 138 21.18 -6.30 -28.00
C VAL A 138 20.83 -7.67 -27.43
N ASP A 139 20.79 -8.67 -28.30
CA ASP A 139 20.50 -10.07 -27.96
C ASP A 139 21.74 -10.90 -27.57
N GLY A 140 22.93 -10.30 -27.63
CA GLY A 140 24.19 -10.95 -27.26
C GLY A 140 25.36 -9.97 -27.11
N ALA A 141 26.41 -10.41 -26.41
CA ALA A 141 27.58 -9.57 -26.12
C ALA A 141 28.33 -9.10 -27.37
N ASP A 142 28.21 -9.79 -28.49
CA ASP A 142 28.86 -9.40 -29.73
C ASP A 142 28.26 -8.13 -30.35
N LYS A 143 26.96 -7.87 -30.12
CA LYS A 143 26.29 -6.63 -30.54
C LYS A 143 26.84 -5.38 -29.87
N LEU A 144 27.39 -5.53 -28.67
CA LEU A 144 28.06 -4.42 -27.96
C LEU A 144 29.32 -3.95 -28.70
N ARG A 145 29.86 -4.74 -29.64
CA ARG A 145 31.04 -4.35 -30.45
C ARG A 145 30.65 -3.59 -31.72
N ASP A 146 29.36 -3.41 -31.99
CA ASP A 146 28.89 -2.69 -33.17
C ASP A 146 29.34 -1.23 -33.10
N THR A 147 30.07 -0.77 -34.11
CA THR A 147 30.68 0.58 -34.16
C THR A 147 29.76 1.65 -34.73
N GLU A 148 28.51 1.29 -35.04
CA GLU A 148 27.49 2.19 -35.57
C GLU A 148 26.24 2.11 -34.71
N LEU A 149 25.57 3.25 -34.52
CA LEU A 149 24.28 3.27 -33.86
C LEU A 149 23.25 2.53 -34.75
N PRO A 150 22.51 1.53 -34.23
CA PRO A 150 21.51 0.81 -35.01
C PRO A 150 20.46 1.73 -35.63
N SER A 151 19.77 1.27 -36.67
CA SER A 151 18.67 2.02 -37.28
C SER A 151 17.52 2.23 -36.29
N ARG A 152 16.67 3.24 -36.53
CA ARG A 152 15.52 3.53 -35.65
C ARG A 152 14.59 2.32 -35.49
N GLU A 153 14.43 1.52 -36.53
CA GLU A 153 13.62 0.31 -36.53
C GLU A 153 14.16 -0.75 -35.54
N ALA A 154 15.46 -0.75 -35.27
CA ALA A 154 16.08 -1.64 -34.29
C ALA A 154 15.85 -1.22 -32.83
N PHE A 155 15.27 -0.03 -32.60
CA PHE A 155 14.78 0.43 -31.29
C PHE A 155 13.30 0.06 -31.07
N TYR A 156 12.80 -0.97 -31.76
CA TYR A 156 11.49 -1.53 -31.48
C TYR A 156 11.45 -2.13 -30.07
N SER A 157 10.44 -1.76 -29.28
CA SER A 157 10.17 -2.39 -27.99
C SER A 157 8.93 -3.27 -28.03
N SER A 158 9.10 -4.53 -27.64
CA SER A 158 8.03 -5.50 -27.46
C SER A 158 7.06 -5.13 -26.33
N LEU A 159 7.48 -4.27 -25.39
CA LEU A 159 6.68 -3.79 -24.27
C LEU A 159 5.64 -2.74 -24.71
N THR A 160 6.00 -1.88 -25.66
CA THR A 160 5.13 -0.81 -26.17
C THR A 160 4.54 -1.12 -27.54
N ASP A 161 5.03 -2.18 -28.20
CA ASP A 161 4.74 -2.50 -29.60
C ASP A 161 5.02 -1.34 -30.56
N GLU A 162 6.06 -0.54 -30.23
CA GLU A 162 6.41 0.70 -30.93
C GLU A 162 7.93 0.81 -31.09
N THR A 163 8.37 1.45 -32.18
CA THR A 163 9.76 1.89 -32.36
C THR A 163 10.00 3.23 -31.70
N ALA A 164 11.24 3.53 -31.31
CA ALA A 164 11.61 4.85 -30.79
C ALA A 164 11.08 6.00 -31.66
N SER A 165 10.58 7.05 -31.00
CA SER A 165 10.12 8.25 -31.67
C SER A 165 11.26 8.94 -32.42
N GLU A 166 10.93 9.78 -33.41
CA GLU A 166 11.94 10.51 -34.18
C GLU A 166 12.81 11.41 -33.28
N SER A 167 12.19 12.10 -32.31
CA SER A 167 12.89 12.99 -31.38
C SER A 167 13.79 12.24 -30.39
N ASP A 168 13.46 10.98 -30.08
CA ASP A 168 14.24 10.09 -29.22
C ASP A 168 15.42 9.48 -29.97
N TYR A 169 15.22 9.04 -31.21
CA TYR A 169 16.31 8.55 -32.05
C TYR A 169 17.31 9.65 -32.43
N GLU A 170 16.82 10.87 -32.71
CA GLU A 170 17.67 12.05 -32.89
C GLU A 170 18.47 12.37 -31.62
N HIS A 171 17.88 12.15 -30.44
CA HIS A 171 18.58 12.32 -29.18
C HIS A 171 19.69 11.29 -29.00
N ALA A 172 19.42 10.00 -29.23
CA ALA A 172 20.42 8.95 -29.20
C ALA A 172 21.57 9.23 -30.19
N THR A 173 21.24 9.67 -31.41
CA THR A 173 22.22 10.05 -32.44
C THR A 173 23.08 11.24 -31.99
N ARG A 174 22.49 12.23 -31.32
CA ARG A 174 23.23 13.37 -30.75
C ARG A 174 24.18 12.91 -29.66
N VAL A 175 23.73 12.10 -28.70
CA VAL A 175 24.57 11.55 -27.62
C VAL A 175 25.75 10.77 -28.21
N TRP A 176 25.48 9.85 -29.14
CA TRP A 176 26.50 9.04 -29.81
C TRP A 176 27.60 9.89 -30.45
N ARG A 177 27.20 10.90 -31.25
CA ARG A 177 28.14 11.77 -31.96
C ARG A 177 28.89 12.72 -31.03
N HIS A 178 28.18 13.32 -30.07
CA HIS A 178 28.71 14.35 -29.19
C HIS A 178 29.76 13.80 -28.23
N PHE A 179 29.47 12.64 -27.62
CA PHE A 179 30.41 11.95 -26.72
C PHE A 179 31.44 11.07 -27.45
N ARG A 180 31.41 11.05 -28.79
CA ARG A 180 32.33 10.27 -29.65
C ARG A 180 32.37 8.79 -29.26
N VAL A 181 31.18 8.24 -29.01
CA VAL A 181 30.99 6.83 -28.64
C VAL A 181 31.53 5.94 -29.75
N ARG A 182 32.38 4.97 -29.39
CA ARG A 182 33.09 4.12 -30.37
C ARG A 182 32.30 2.90 -30.78
N ASP A 183 31.57 2.32 -29.84
CA ASP A 183 30.77 1.12 -30.02
C ASP A 183 29.54 1.12 -29.11
N LEU A 184 28.63 0.19 -29.36
CA LEU A 184 27.37 0.07 -28.62
C LEU A 184 27.59 -0.31 -27.14
N GLY A 185 28.72 -0.92 -26.81
CA GLY A 185 29.16 -1.20 -25.45
C GLY A 185 29.44 0.09 -24.66
N GLU A 186 30.21 1.01 -25.22
CA GLU A 186 30.42 2.32 -24.63
C GLU A 186 29.12 3.12 -24.51
N TYR A 187 28.22 3.00 -25.48
CA TYR A 187 26.89 3.62 -25.40
C TYR A 187 26.09 3.05 -24.21
N SER A 188 26.11 1.73 -24.06
CA SER A 188 25.46 1.01 -22.96
C SER A 188 26.04 1.42 -21.60
N ASP A 189 27.37 1.51 -21.47
CA ASP A 189 28.02 1.92 -20.23
C ASP A 189 27.67 3.36 -19.87
N LEU A 190 27.65 4.28 -20.85
CA LEU A 190 27.24 5.66 -20.64
C LEU A 190 25.78 5.74 -20.19
N TYR A 191 24.88 5.00 -20.86
CA TYR A 191 23.46 4.93 -20.54
C TYR A 191 23.23 4.40 -19.12
N LEU A 192 23.77 3.22 -18.80
CA LEU A 192 23.60 2.58 -17.49
C LEU A 192 24.23 3.40 -16.36
N LYS A 193 25.42 3.95 -16.58
CA LYS A 193 26.09 4.81 -15.58
C LYS A 193 25.24 6.03 -15.26
N THR A 194 24.68 6.66 -16.29
CA THR A 194 23.79 7.83 -16.13
C THR A 194 22.55 7.49 -15.31
N ASP A 195 21.86 6.38 -15.63
CA ASP A 195 20.69 5.92 -14.88
C ASP A 195 21.00 5.64 -13.40
N VAL A 196 22.15 5.02 -13.12
CA VAL A 196 22.60 4.75 -11.74
C VAL A 196 22.90 6.04 -10.97
N LEU A 197 23.58 7.00 -11.60
CA LEU A 197 23.89 8.30 -10.98
C LEU A 197 22.62 9.11 -10.71
N LEU A 198 21.69 9.14 -11.67
CA LEU A 198 20.38 9.79 -11.51
C LEU A 198 19.59 9.14 -10.37
N LEU A 199 19.52 7.81 -10.31
CA LEU A 199 18.86 7.10 -9.21
C LEU A 199 19.48 7.45 -7.86
N ALA A 200 20.81 7.55 -7.78
CA ALA A 200 21.49 7.94 -6.56
C ALA A 200 21.10 9.36 -6.14
N ASP A 201 21.12 10.34 -7.06
CA ASP A 201 20.68 11.71 -6.77
C ASP A 201 19.20 11.75 -6.34
N ILE A 202 18.31 11.07 -7.05
CA ILE A 202 16.88 10.99 -6.71
C ILE A 202 16.70 10.44 -5.30
N PHE A 203 17.35 9.32 -4.97
CA PHE A 203 17.16 8.67 -3.68
C PHE A 203 17.79 9.48 -2.54
N GLU A 204 18.94 10.12 -2.74
CA GLU A 204 19.53 11.03 -1.73
C GLU A 204 18.62 12.25 -1.46
N ASN A 205 18.05 12.86 -2.51
CA ASN A 205 17.08 13.95 -2.33
C ASN A 205 15.83 13.49 -1.58
N PHE A 206 15.36 12.27 -1.87
CA PHE A 206 14.25 11.66 -1.16
C PHE A 206 14.60 11.41 0.32
N ARG A 207 15.81 10.92 0.63
CA ARG A 207 16.32 10.76 2.00
C ARG A 207 16.36 12.08 2.76
N ASP A 208 16.88 13.13 2.13
CA ASP A 208 16.93 14.49 2.70
C ASP A 208 15.51 15.00 3.03
N ALA A 209 14.58 14.88 2.08
CA ALA A 209 13.19 15.32 2.26
C ALA A 209 12.48 14.53 3.38
N CYS A 210 12.67 13.22 3.42
CA CYS A 210 12.15 12.32 4.46
C CYS A 210 12.72 12.63 5.84
N SER A 211 14.03 12.86 5.93
CA SER A 211 14.71 13.23 7.16
C SER A 211 14.22 14.59 7.68
N ALA A 212 14.07 15.58 6.79
CA ALA A 212 13.56 16.90 7.15
C ALA A 212 12.08 16.85 7.62
N SER A 213 11.25 16.04 6.97
CA SER A 213 9.80 15.99 7.24
C SER A 213 9.43 15.12 8.43
N TYR A 214 10.12 13.98 8.61
CA TYR A 214 9.74 12.93 9.58
C TYR A 214 10.87 12.52 10.52
N GLY A 215 12.10 13.00 10.29
CA GLY A 215 13.28 12.68 11.10
C GLY A 215 13.83 11.27 10.89
N LEU A 216 13.28 10.48 9.97
CA LEU A 216 13.67 9.10 9.70
C LEU A 216 14.29 8.99 8.31
N ASP A 217 15.34 8.17 8.21
CA ASP A 217 16.00 7.86 6.94
C ASP A 217 15.33 6.64 6.28
N PRO A 218 14.75 6.79 5.07
CA PRO A 218 14.08 5.69 4.37
C PRO A 218 15.05 4.57 3.96
N ALA A 219 16.37 4.81 3.94
CA ALA A 219 17.37 3.80 3.59
C ALA A 219 17.43 2.61 4.57
N HIS A 220 16.87 2.77 5.77
CA HIS A 220 16.77 1.69 6.77
C HIS A 220 15.55 0.78 6.59
N TYR A 221 14.66 1.09 5.63
CA TYR A 221 13.40 0.39 5.42
C TYR A 221 13.41 -0.40 4.12
N TYR A 222 12.47 -1.33 3.99
CA TYR A 222 12.28 -2.10 2.75
C TYR A 222 11.23 -1.50 1.81
N THR A 223 10.28 -0.74 2.34
CA THR A 223 9.13 -0.21 1.59
C THR A 223 8.59 1.07 2.25
N LEU A 224 7.93 1.93 1.46
CA LEU A 224 7.28 3.14 1.99
C LEU A 224 6.22 2.84 3.07
N PRO A 225 5.37 1.80 2.98
CA PRO A 225 4.45 1.47 4.06
C PRO A 225 5.14 1.13 5.38
N GLY A 226 6.33 0.51 5.34
CA GLY A 226 7.12 0.28 6.55
C GLY A 226 7.64 1.59 7.15
N TYR A 227 8.17 2.45 6.29
CA TYR A 227 8.69 3.76 6.66
C TYR A 227 7.62 4.67 7.27
N THR A 228 6.48 4.84 6.61
CA THR A 228 5.39 5.73 7.07
C THR A 228 4.76 5.25 8.37
N TRP A 229 4.71 3.95 8.62
CA TRP A 229 4.23 3.41 9.90
C TRP A 229 5.10 3.88 11.07
N ASP A 230 6.43 3.77 10.93
CA ASP A 230 7.36 4.18 11.98
C ASP A 230 7.46 5.71 12.07
N ALA A 231 7.34 6.43 10.95
CA ALA A 231 7.22 7.89 10.92
C ALA A 231 5.98 8.36 11.69
N MET A 232 4.83 7.71 11.47
CA MET A 232 3.59 7.99 12.19
C MET A 232 3.74 7.70 13.69
N LEU A 233 4.31 6.56 14.07
CA LEU A 233 4.54 6.21 15.49
C LEU A 233 5.44 7.25 16.17
N ARG A 234 6.53 7.64 15.52
CA ARG A 234 7.46 8.65 16.05
C ARG A 234 6.79 10.02 16.18
N TYR A 235 6.05 10.44 15.16
CA TYR A 235 5.44 11.77 15.12
C TYR A 235 4.29 11.92 16.12
N THR A 236 3.43 10.91 16.22
CA THR A 236 2.26 10.92 17.11
C THR A 236 2.62 10.55 18.56
N GLY A 237 3.69 9.77 18.77
CA GLY A 237 4.05 9.23 20.07
C GLY A 237 3.05 8.21 20.63
N VAL A 238 2.10 7.75 19.81
CA VAL A 238 1.05 6.81 20.23
C VAL A 238 1.66 5.47 20.68
N ARG A 239 1.09 4.89 21.74
CA ARG A 239 1.46 3.56 22.24
C ARG A 239 0.25 2.64 22.13
N PHE A 240 0.33 1.70 21.20
CA PHE A 240 -0.70 0.70 20.99
C PHE A 240 -0.62 -0.42 22.03
N GLU A 241 -1.72 -0.69 22.70
CA GLU A 241 -1.91 -1.93 23.44
C GLU A 241 -2.11 -3.08 22.45
N LEU A 242 -1.43 -4.20 22.69
CA LEU A 242 -1.64 -5.43 21.93
C LEU A 242 -2.74 -6.25 22.58
N LEU A 243 -3.70 -6.72 21.78
CA LEU A 243 -4.74 -7.62 22.27
C LEU A 243 -4.10 -8.96 22.66
N THR A 244 -4.17 -9.31 23.94
CA THR A 244 -3.65 -10.57 24.49
C THR A 244 -4.71 -11.67 24.57
N ASP A 245 -5.99 -11.29 24.50
CA ASP A 245 -7.13 -12.20 24.44
C ASP A 245 -7.48 -12.52 22.98
N ILE A 246 -7.45 -13.81 22.64
CA ILE A 246 -7.79 -14.30 21.29
C ILE A 246 -9.25 -14.01 20.93
N ASP A 247 -10.16 -13.99 21.90
CA ASP A 247 -11.57 -13.68 21.66
C ASP A 247 -11.76 -12.22 21.25
N MET A 248 -10.96 -11.29 21.81
CA MET A 248 -10.95 -9.89 21.37
C MET A 248 -10.43 -9.77 19.94
N VAL A 249 -9.37 -10.50 19.59
CA VAL A 249 -8.82 -10.53 18.21
C VAL A 249 -9.88 -11.01 17.23
N LEU A 250 -10.47 -12.19 17.47
CA LEU A 250 -11.50 -12.76 16.59
C LEU A 250 -12.77 -11.89 16.54
N PHE A 251 -13.11 -11.23 17.65
CA PHE A 251 -14.22 -10.29 17.71
C PHE A 251 -13.99 -9.08 16.81
N VAL A 252 -12.83 -8.43 16.91
CA VAL A 252 -12.46 -7.29 16.07
C VAL A 252 -12.36 -7.70 14.60
N GLU A 253 -11.79 -8.87 14.29
CA GLU A 253 -11.70 -9.39 12.92
C GLU A 253 -13.08 -9.60 12.28
N ARG A 254 -14.07 -10.07 13.05
CA ARG A 254 -15.46 -10.16 12.56
C ARG A 254 -16.09 -8.80 12.29
N GLY A 255 -15.60 -7.74 12.94
CA GLY A 255 -15.95 -6.35 12.70
C GLY A 255 -15.37 -5.77 11.41
N ILE A 256 -14.32 -6.37 10.86
CA ILE A 256 -13.62 -5.85 9.69
C ILE A 256 -14.42 -6.10 8.41
N ARG A 257 -14.93 -5.02 7.82
CA ARG A 257 -15.63 -5.03 6.53
C ARG A 257 -15.18 -3.81 5.73
N GLY A 258 -14.66 -4.06 4.53
CA GLY A 258 -14.13 -3.03 3.63
C GLY A 258 -15.21 -2.07 3.11
N GLY A 259 -14.82 -1.25 2.13
CA GLY A 259 -15.73 -0.38 1.41
C GLY A 259 -16.88 -1.15 0.76
N LEU A 260 -18.05 -0.54 0.71
CA LEU A 260 -19.20 -1.11 0.01
C LEU A 260 -19.03 -0.86 -1.50
N CYS A 261 -19.09 -1.94 -2.28
CA CYS A 261 -19.11 -1.86 -3.74
C CYS A 261 -20.40 -2.52 -4.23
N GLN A 262 -21.29 -1.74 -4.83
CA GLN A 262 -22.62 -2.18 -5.21
C GLN A 262 -23.15 -1.43 -6.44
N CYS A 263 -23.77 -2.19 -7.34
CA CYS A 263 -24.62 -1.66 -8.40
C CYS A 263 -26.09 -1.78 -7.97
N SER A 264 -26.73 -0.65 -7.68
CA SER A 264 -28.10 -0.57 -7.17
C SER A 264 -29.12 -0.43 -8.30
N LEU A 265 -28.76 0.23 -9.41
CA LEU A 265 -29.60 0.33 -10.62
C LEU A 265 -28.98 -0.45 -11.78
N ARG A 266 -29.79 -1.30 -12.41
CA ARG A 266 -29.36 -2.06 -13.61
C ARG A 266 -29.10 -1.17 -14.82
N TYR A 267 -29.82 -0.07 -14.92
CA TYR A 267 -29.73 0.87 -16.03
C TYR A 267 -30.16 2.26 -15.56
N ALA A 268 -29.38 3.27 -15.94
CA ALA A 268 -29.74 4.67 -15.79
C ALA A 268 -29.19 5.44 -17.00
N ARG A 269 -29.95 6.42 -17.48
CA ARG A 269 -29.57 7.26 -18.61
C ARG A 269 -29.99 8.69 -18.32
N ALA A 270 -29.07 9.63 -18.48
CA ALA A 270 -29.37 11.04 -18.35
C ALA A 270 -30.31 11.51 -19.49
N ASN A 271 -31.30 12.31 -19.13
CA ASN A 271 -32.20 13.00 -20.03
C ASN A 271 -32.26 14.48 -19.63
N ASN A 272 -31.40 15.32 -20.17
CA ASN A 272 -31.39 16.75 -19.86
C ASN A 272 -30.89 17.55 -21.07
N ARG A 273 -31.09 18.88 -21.04
CA ARG A 273 -30.73 19.79 -22.14
C ARG A 273 -29.28 19.75 -22.61
N HIS A 274 -28.37 19.15 -21.84
CA HIS A 274 -26.94 19.06 -22.18
C HIS A 274 -26.60 17.79 -22.98
N VAL A 275 -27.52 16.82 -23.10
CA VAL A 275 -27.30 15.60 -23.90
C VAL A 275 -28.00 15.69 -25.27
N PRO A 276 -27.36 15.23 -26.37
CA PRO A 276 -27.95 15.32 -27.71
C PRO A 276 -29.26 14.55 -27.89
N THR A 277 -29.50 13.53 -27.06
CA THR A 277 -30.69 12.68 -27.11
C THR A 277 -31.78 13.13 -26.13
N HIS A 278 -31.79 14.41 -25.77
CA HIS A 278 -32.78 14.98 -24.86
C HIS A 278 -34.19 14.83 -25.43
N ASP A 279 -35.07 14.24 -24.63
CA ASP A 279 -36.50 14.12 -24.92
C ASP A 279 -37.27 14.96 -23.90
N SER A 280 -37.85 16.07 -24.37
CA SER A 280 -38.64 16.98 -23.54
C SER A 280 -39.97 16.39 -23.05
N SER A 281 -40.37 15.22 -23.57
CA SER A 281 -41.56 14.50 -23.09
C SER A 281 -41.30 13.62 -21.86
N GLN A 282 -40.02 13.38 -21.54
CA GLN A 282 -39.60 12.58 -20.39
C GLN A 282 -39.09 13.48 -19.26
N PRO A 283 -39.11 13.01 -17.99
CA PRO A 283 -38.55 13.76 -16.87
C PRO A 283 -37.07 14.13 -17.10
N THR A 284 -36.70 15.32 -16.63
CA THR A 284 -35.30 15.77 -16.68
C THR A 284 -34.48 14.99 -15.66
N THR A 285 -33.49 14.25 -16.13
CA THR A 285 -32.62 13.42 -15.30
C THR A 285 -31.14 13.69 -15.53
N TYR A 286 -30.37 13.64 -14.44
CA TYR A 286 -28.93 13.84 -14.41
C TYR A 286 -28.24 12.61 -13.81
N LEU A 287 -27.07 12.29 -14.34
CA LEU A 287 -26.16 11.31 -13.75
C LEU A 287 -25.01 12.06 -13.11
N MET A 288 -24.88 11.97 -11.78
CA MET A 288 -23.89 12.71 -11.01
C MET A 288 -22.92 11.77 -10.31
N TYR A 289 -21.63 12.04 -10.46
CA TYR A 289 -20.56 11.32 -9.77
C TYR A 289 -20.05 12.19 -8.61
N TYR A 290 -20.25 11.72 -7.38
CA TYR A 290 -19.67 12.35 -6.19
C TYR A 290 -18.66 11.41 -5.55
N ASP A 291 -17.51 11.98 -5.18
CA ASP A 291 -16.37 11.27 -4.60
C ASP A 291 -15.91 11.99 -3.34
N VAL A 292 -15.79 11.26 -2.24
CA VAL A 292 -15.36 11.86 -0.97
C VAL A 292 -13.86 12.06 -0.98
N ASN A 293 -13.45 13.33 -1.02
CA ASN A 293 -12.05 13.72 -0.89
C ASN A 293 -11.41 13.13 0.38
N ASN A 294 -10.54 12.13 0.20
CA ASN A 294 -9.76 11.49 1.26
C ASN A 294 -10.62 10.92 2.41
N LEU A 295 -11.64 10.10 2.08
CA LEU A 295 -12.57 9.51 3.06
C LEU A 295 -11.87 8.84 4.25
N TYR A 296 -10.88 7.98 3.99
CA TYR A 296 -10.13 7.33 5.07
C TYR A 296 -9.25 8.29 5.83
N GLY A 297 -8.68 9.31 5.19
CA GLY A 297 -7.96 10.38 5.90
C GLY A 297 -8.85 11.17 6.85
N TRP A 298 -10.10 11.44 6.44
CA TRP A 298 -11.09 12.03 7.35
C TRP A 298 -11.37 11.11 8.55
N ALA A 299 -11.64 9.83 8.32
CA ALA A 299 -11.88 8.86 9.40
C ALA A 299 -10.65 8.64 10.29
N MET A 300 -9.44 8.74 9.72
CA MET A 300 -8.18 8.69 10.46
C MET A 300 -7.97 9.92 11.36
N SER A 301 -8.61 11.04 11.06
CA SER A 301 -8.57 12.24 11.90
C SER A 301 -9.57 12.22 13.05
N GLU A 302 -10.42 11.20 13.15
CA GLU A 302 -11.38 11.03 14.23
C GLU A 302 -10.76 10.34 15.46
N SER A 303 -11.51 10.26 16.56
CA SER A 303 -11.06 9.50 17.74
C SER A 303 -10.96 8.01 17.41
N LEU A 304 -9.75 7.45 17.59
CA LEU A 304 -9.43 6.07 17.29
C LEU A 304 -8.93 5.31 18.53
N PRO A 305 -9.27 4.02 18.67
CA PRO A 305 -8.80 3.17 19.77
C PRO A 305 -7.27 3.07 19.82
N TYR A 306 -6.71 3.02 21.03
CA TYR A 306 -5.27 2.75 21.22
C TYR A 306 -4.92 1.89 22.45
N ALA A 307 -5.74 1.86 23.51
CA ALA A 307 -5.43 1.13 24.75
C ALA A 307 -6.66 0.81 25.61
N ASN A 308 -6.43 0.18 26.77
CA ASN A 308 -7.39 -0.15 27.82
C ASN A 308 -8.56 -1.04 27.35
N PHE A 309 -8.26 -2.08 26.59
CA PHE A 309 -9.27 -2.98 26.04
C PHE A 309 -9.83 -3.90 27.12
N GLN A 310 -11.14 -3.81 27.38
CA GLN A 310 -11.79 -4.63 28.40
C GLN A 310 -13.21 -5.03 27.98
N TRP A 311 -13.57 -6.28 28.24
CA TRP A 311 -14.96 -6.71 28.14
C TRP A 311 -15.79 -6.04 29.24
N LEU A 312 -17.02 -5.65 28.93
CA LEU A 312 -18.00 -5.27 29.94
C LEU A 312 -18.69 -6.52 30.50
N ASP A 313 -18.87 -6.56 31.82
CA ASP A 313 -19.54 -7.67 32.52
C ASP A 313 -21.05 -7.69 32.27
N ASP A 314 -21.68 -6.52 32.09
CA ASP A 314 -23.12 -6.36 31.85
C ASP A 314 -23.41 -5.68 30.51
N PRO A 315 -23.23 -6.39 29.38
CA PRO A 315 -23.43 -5.83 28.06
C PRO A 315 -24.91 -5.56 27.73
N GLU A 316 -25.86 -6.29 28.34
CA GLU A 316 -27.28 -6.20 27.99
C GLU A 316 -27.92 -4.86 28.42
N ASN A 317 -27.38 -4.23 29.47
CA ASN A 317 -27.83 -2.92 29.96
C ASN A 317 -27.05 -1.73 29.39
N PHE A 318 -26.11 -1.97 28.47
CA PHE A 318 -25.28 -0.91 27.91
C PHE A 318 -26.02 -0.13 26.81
N ASP A 319 -26.18 1.18 27.00
CA ASP A 319 -26.77 2.08 26.01
C ASP A 319 -25.68 2.89 25.27
N ALA A 320 -25.37 2.45 24.05
CA ALA A 320 -24.42 3.13 23.18
C ALA A 320 -24.88 4.52 22.72
N THR A 321 -26.17 4.85 22.79
CA THR A 321 -26.70 6.15 22.31
C THR A 321 -26.31 7.31 23.21
N THR A 322 -25.94 7.02 24.45
CA THR A 322 -25.54 8.02 25.45
C THR A 322 -24.08 8.46 25.32
N VAL A 323 -23.27 7.75 24.52
CA VAL A 323 -21.82 7.97 24.41
C VAL A 323 -21.52 9.11 23.42
N PRO A 324 -20.89 10.21 23.85
CA PRO A 324 -20.48 11.28 22.95
C PRO A 324 -19.46 10.82 21.91
N THR A 325 -19.48 11.42 20.72
CA THR A 325 -18.53 11.09 19.65
C THR A 325 -17.10 11.53 19.96
N ASP A 326 -16.93 12.51 20.85
CA ASP A 326 -15.67 13.07 21.34
C ASP A 326 -15.24 12.50 22.70
N SER A 327 -15.93 11.45 23.19
CA SER A 327 -15.54 10.78 24.43
C SER A 327 -14.16 10.13 24.33
N ASP A 328 -13.38 10.22 25.42
CA ASP A 328 -12.11 9.50 25.57
C ASP A 328 -12.28 7.97 25.65
N VAL A 329 -13.53 7.49 25.79
CA VAL A 329 -13.85 6.06 25.83
C VAL A 329 -14.76 5.70 24.66
N GLY A 330 -14.37 4.69 23.91
CA GLY A 330 -15.13 4.13 22.80
C GLY A 330 -15.50 2.67 23.01
N TYR A 331 -16.37 2.16 22.14
CA TYR A 331 -16.92 0.81 22.23
C TYR A 331 -17.06 0.13 20.86
N ILE A 332 -16.81 -1.18 20.83
CA ILE A 332 -17.21 -2.09 19.76
C ILE A 332 -18.21 -3.10 20.36
N LEU A 333 -19.35 -3.29 19.69
CA LEU A 333 -20.46 -4.08 20.21
C LEU A 333 -20.80 -5.25 19.29
N GLU A 334 -21.15 -6.41 19.86
CA GLU A 334 -21.89 -7.47 19.19
C GLU A 334 -23.38 -7.26 19.44
N VAL A 335 -24.16 -7.00 18.39
CA VAL A 335 -25.59 -6.67 18.52
C VAL A 335 -26.48 -7.48 17.59
N ASP A 336 -27.75 -7.59 17.94
CA ASP A 336 -28.82 -7.99 17.03
C ASP A 336 -29.66 -6.77 16.68
N LEU A 337 -29.86 -6.54 15.38
CA LEU A 337 -30.63 -5.42 14.84
C LEU A 337 -31.78 -5.95 14.00
N GLU A 338 -32.99 -5.52 14.30
CA GLU A 338 -34.14 -5.68 13.41
C GLU A 338 -34.09 -4.58 12.35
N TYR A 339 -34.41 -4.94 11.10
CA TYR A 339 -34.57 -4.04 9.97
C TYR A 339 -36.06 -3.86 9.68
N PRO A 340 -36.71 -2.79 10.16
CA PRO A 340 -38.14 -2.59 9.95
C PRO A 340 -38.51 -2.53 8.46
N ARG A 341 -39.60 -3.22 8.09
CA ARG A 341 -40.06 -3.32 6.70
C ARG A 341 -40.40 -1.98 6.07
N ASP A 342 -40.86 -1.02 6.87
CA ASP A 342 -41.18 0.34 6.45
C ASP A 342 -39.95 1.14 6.00
N LEU A 343 -38.74 0.73 6.38
CA LEU A 343 -37.49 1.35 5.92
C LEU A 343 -36.97 0.76 4.60
N HIS A 344 -37.53 -0.35 4.12
CA HIS A 344 -36.96 -1.08 2.99
C HIS A 344 -36.89 -0.24 1.72
N ASP A 345 -37.96 0.48 1.39
CA ASP A 345 -37.98 1.31 0.18
C ASP A 345 -37.06 2.53 0.31
N ALA A 346 -36.97 3.11 1.50
CA ALA A 346 -36.13 4.28 1.79
C ALA A 346 -34.63 3.92 1.78
N HIS A 347 -34.27 2.71 2.19
CA HIS A 347 -32.87 2.27 2.32
C HIS A 347 -32.43 1.32 1.20
N ALA A 348 -33.27 1.04 0.20
CA ALA A 348 -33.00 0.06 -0.85
C ALA A 348 -31.70 0.35 -1.61
N ASP A 349 -31.39 1.63 -1.81
CA ASP A 349 -30.26 2.09 -2.59
C ASP A 349 -28.93 1.97 -1.85
N LEU A 350 -28.94 2.13 -0.51
CA LEU A 350 -27.76 2.06 0.34
C LEU A 350 -28.04 1.39 1.71
N PRO A 351 -28.32 0.07 1.75
CA PRO A 351 -28.68 -0.61 3.00
C PRO A 351 -27.59 -0.53 4.07
N LEU A 352 -28.01 -0.27 5.31
CA LEU A 352 -27.14 -0.23 6.49
C LEU A 352 -26.61 -1.63 6.89
N CYS A 353 -25.51 -1.63 7.64
CA CYS A 353 -24.87 -2.82 8.22
C CYS A 353 -24.59 -3.95 7.21
N PRO A 354 -23.76 -3.73 6.16
CA PRO A 354 -23.46 -4.77 5.18
C PRO A 354 -22.77 -5.97 5.83
N THR A 355 -23.03 -7.18 5.33
CA THR A 355 -22.56 -8.45 5.91
C THR A 355 -21.71 -9.24 4.93
N ARG A 356 -20.70 -9.97 5.40
CA ARG A 356 -19.96 -10.91 4.55
C ARG A 356 -20.74 -12.22 4.50
N ASP A 357 -21.26 -12.55 3.32
CA ASP A 357 -22.00 -13.79 3.10
C ASP A 357 -21.88 -14.27 1.64
N LYS A 358 -22.27 -15.50 1.37
CA LYS A 358 -22.30 -16.09 0.04
C LYS A 358 -23.61 -15.71 -0.63
N SER A 359 -23.53 -15.06 -1.79
CA SER A 359 -24.73 -14.84 -2.60
C SER A 359 -25.33 -16.18 -3.04
N PRO A 360 -26.66 -16.32 -3.16
CA PRO A 360 -27.31 -17.56 -3.58
C PRO A 360 -26.66 -18.16 -4.84
N GLY A 361 -26.23 -19.41 -4.76
CA GLY A 361 -25.59 -20.13 -5.88
C GLY A 361 -24.11 -19.80 -6.14
N LYS A 362 -23.46 -18.92 -5.35
CA LYS A 362 -22.01 -18.66 -5.48
C LYS A 362 -21.22 -19.22 -4.29
N ARG A 363 -19.97 -19.59 -4.57
CA ARG A 363 -19.04 -20.16 -3.56
C ARG A 363 -18.25 -19.09 -2.80
N GLN A 364 -18.05 -17.92 -3.41
CA GLN A 364 -17.27 -16.83 -2.83
C GLN A 364 -18.14 -15.96 -1.93
N GLU A 365 -17.61 -15.64 -0.75
CA GLU A 365 -18.17 -14.64 0.13
C GLU A 365 -17.99 -13.25 -0.49
N LYS A 366 -19.02 -12.41 -0.36
CA LYS A 366 -19.00 -11.01 -0.77
C LYS A 366 -19.58 -10.16 0.35
N LEU A 367 -19.24 -8.88 0.33
CA LEU A 367 -19.91 -7.91 1.17
C LEU A 367 -21.28 -7.61 0.55
N LEU A 368 -22.35 -8.01 1.24
CA LEU A 368 -23.74 -7.87 0.81
C LEU A 368 -24.41 -6.78 1.66
N ALA A 369 -24.95 -5.75 1.02
CA ALA A 369 -25.89 -4.83 1.66
C ALA A 369 -27.29 -5.41 1.52
N THR A 370 -27.83 -5.93 2.63
CA THR A 370 -29.17 -6.54 2.66
C THR A 370 -30.07 -5.75 3.58
N LEU A 371 -31.39 -5.77 3.31
CA LEU A 371 -32.42 -5.22 4.18
C LEU A 371 -32.92 -6.26 5.22
N TYR A 372 -32.15 -7.31 5.47
CA TYR A 372 -32.52 -8.33 6.46
C TYR A 372 -32.12 -7.91 7.87
N ASP A 373 -32.73 -8.54 8.87
CA ASP A 373 -32.26 -8.47 10.24
C ASP A 373 -30.79 -8.90 10.33
N LYS A 374 -30.06 -8.29 11.26
CA LYS A 374 -28.65 -8.55 11.50
C LYS A 374 -28.52 -9.26 12.84
N SER A 375 -27.95 -10.46 12.83
CA SER A 375 -27.67 -11.19 14.06
C SER A 375 -26.17 -11.23 14.35
N ARG A 376 -25.80 -11.04 15.62
CA ARG A 376 -24.41 -11.03 16.10
C ARG A 376 -23.50 -10.12 15.28
N TYR A 377 -24.03 -8.98 14.85
CA TYR A 377 -23.31 -8.00 14.06
C TYR A 377 -22.31 -7.26 14.94
N VAL A 378 -21.04 -7.26 14.56
CA VAL A 378 -19.98 -6.56 15.30
C VAL A 378 -19.80 -5.17 14.71
N THR A 379 -20.06 -4.11 15.47
CA THR A 379 -20.06 -2.72 14.97
C THR A 379 -19.38 -1.75 15.92
N HIS A 380 -18.79 -0.69 15.36
CA HIS A 380 -18.33 0.46 16.15
C HIS A 380 -19.55 1.23 16.69
N TYR A 381 -19.45 1.78 17.90
CA TYR A 381 -20.58 2.46 18.56
C TYR A 381 -21.16 3.61 17.73
N ARG A 382 -20.31 4.42 17.06
CA ARG A 382 -20.78 5.52 16.19
C ARG A 382 -21.62 5.05 15.02
N ASN A 383 -21.24 3.93 14.39
CA ASN A 383 -22.01 3.35 13.31
C ASN A 383 -23.35 2.79 13.83
N LEU A 384 -23.35 2.17 15.03
CA LEU A 384 -24.57 1.73 15.69
C LEU A 384 -25.51 2.91 15.98
N GLN A 385 -25.02 4.00 16.56
CA GLN A 385 -25.78 5.21 16.84
C GLN A 385 -26.48 5.74 15.57
N GLN A 386 -25.75 5.81 14.46
CA GLN A 386 -26.33 6.23 13.19
C GLN A 386 -27.38 5.25 12.67
N CYS A 387 -27.16 3.94 12.80
CA CYS A 387 -28.15 2.93 12.40
C CYS A 387 -29.47 3.09 13.18
N LEU A 388 -29.38 3.35 14.50
CA LEU A 388 -30.56 3.58 15.34
C LEU A 388 -31.25 4.91 15.00
N ARG A 389 -30.48 5.97 14.74
CA ARG A 389 -31.00 7.27 14.27
C ARG A 389 -31.76 7.13 12.95
N LEU A 390 -31.28 6.29 12.05
CA LEU A 390 -31.92 5.98 10.77
C LEU A 390 -33.04 4.93 10.89
N GLY A 391 -33.42 4.53 12.10
CA GLY A 391 -34.63 3.75 12.37
C GLY A 391 -34.43 2.24 12.54
N MET A 392 -33.21 1.71 12.42
CA MET A 392 -32.96 0.30 12.80
C MET A 392 -33.26 0.10 14.28
N ARG A 393 -33.74 -1.10 14.65
CA ARG A 393 -34.12 -1.39 16.04
C ARG A 393 -33.11 -2.32 16.69
N LEU A 394 -32.52 -1.88 17.80
CA LEU A 394 -31.67 -2.72 18.63
C LEU A 394 -32.52 -3.69 19.43
N THR A 395 -32.33 -4.99 19.21
CA THR A 395 -33.09 -6.04 19.92
C THR A 395 -32.27 -6.68 21.03
N ARG A 396 -30.93 -6.75 20.85
CA ARG A 396 -30.03 -7.33 21.86
C ARG A 396 -28.61 -6.77 21.74
N VAL A 397 -28.00 -6.46 22.88
CA VAL A 397 -26.55 -6.29 23.01
C VAL A 397 -25.97 -7.55 23.64
N ARG A 398 -25.03 -8.21 22.95
CA ARG A 398 -24.49 -9.51 23.37
C ARG A 398 -23.15 -9.40 24.07
N ARG A 399 -22.26 -8.57 23.53
CA ARG A 399 -20.91 -8.34 24.03
C ARG A 399 -20.51 -6.90 23.75
N VAL A 400 -19.76 -6.30 24.66
CA VAL A 400 -19.25 -4.94 24.51
C VAL A 400 -17.77 -4.93 24.89
N LEU A 401 -16.94 -4.46 23.96
CA LEU A 401 -15.52 -4.21 24.19
C LEU A 401 -15.33 -2.71 24.35
N ARG A 402 -14.93 -2.26 25.55
CA ARG A 402 -14.57 -0.87 25.83
C ARG A 402 -13.09 -0.62 25.57
N PHE A 403 -12.74 0.60 25.19
CA PHE A 403 -11.35 1.03 24.97
C PHE A 403 -11.17 2.53 25.17
N ALA A 404 -9.93 2.96 25.40
CA ALA A 404 -9.53 4.35 25.31
C ALA A 404 -9.31 4.75 23.84
N GLN A 405 -9.78 5.95 23.48
CA GLN A 405 -9.65 6.51 22.14
C GLN A 405 -9.29 8.00 22.21
N SER A 406 -8.65 8.51 21.16
CA SER A 406 -8.36 9.93 20.98
C SER A 406 -8.03 10.21 19.50
N PRO A 407 -8.06 11.47 19.03
CA PRO A 407 -7.72 11.79 17.64
C PRO A 407 -6.20 11.82 17.39
N TRP A 408 -5.47 10.81 17.89
CA TRP A 408 -4.00 10.77 17.89
C TRP A 408 -3.38 10.76 16.49
N LEU A 409 -4.10 10.28 15.48
CA LEU A 409 -3.59 10.22 14.10
C LEU A 409 -3.85 11.51 13.31
N ARG A 410 -4.76 12.38 13.78
CA ARG A 410 -5.14 13.65 13.12
C ARG A 410 -3.93 14.50 12.77
N VAL A 411 -3.02 14.69 13.73
CA VAL A 411 -1.82 15.53 13.56
C VAL A 411 -0.92 15.04 12.42
N TYR A 412 -0.85 13.72 12.19
CA TYR A 412 -0.07 13.14 11.11
C TYR A 412 -0.77 13.32 9.75
N ILE A 413 -2.09 13.17 9.71
CA ILE A 413 -2.89 13.43 8.49
C ILE A 413 -2.79 14.91 8.10
N GLU A 414 -2.87 15.82 9.07
CA GLU A 414 -2.73 17.27 8.85
C GLU A 414 -1.32 17.63 8.35
N LEU A 415 -0.26 17.03 8.93
CA LEU A 415 1.11 17.19 8.44
C LEU A 415 1.21 16.79 6.96
N ASN A 416 0.78 15.57 6.61
CA ASN A 416 0.88 15.07 5.24
C ASN A 416 0.00 15.86 4.27
N THR A 417 -1.15 16.36 4.73
CA THR A 417 -2.01 17.25 3.94
C THR A 417 -1.31 18.58 3.67
N ALA A 418 -0.68 19.18 4.69
CA ALA A 418 0.07 20.42 4.53
C ALA A 418 1.29 20.27 3.61
N LEU A 419 2.00 19.14 3.70
CA LEU A 419 3.10 18.80 2.79
C LEU A 419 2.61 18.60 1.36
N ARG A 420 1.49 17.87 1.18
CA ARG A 420 0.84 17.70 -0.12
C ARG A 420 0.41 19.01 -0.77
N THR A 421 -0.12 19.96 0.00
CA THR A 421 -0.52 21.27 -0.52
C THR A 421 0.69 22.12 -0.95
N ARG A 422 1.85 21.92 -0.31
CA ARG A 422 3.11 22.63 -0.66
C ARG A 422 3.89 21.95 -1.77
N ALA A 423 3.59 20.69 -2.07
CA ALA A 423 4.27 19.92 -3.10
C ALA A 423 4.13 20.58 -4.47
N SER A 424 5.26 20.68 -5.17
CA SER A 424 5.38 21.39 -6.44
C SER A 424 5.19 20.49 -7.66
N ASN A 425 5.20 19.18 -7.44
CA ASN A 425 5.11 18.16 -8.48
C ASN A 425 4.14 17.04 -8.09
N ASP A 426 3.65 16.32 -9.10
CA ASP A 426 2.65 15.27 -8.94
C ASP A 426 3.19 14.07 -8.14
N PHE A 427 4.49 13.78 -8.25
CA PHE A 427 5.11 12.71 -7.48
C PHE A 427 5.02 12.95 -5.97
N GLU A 428 5.46 14.11 -5.49
CA GLU A 428 5.36 14.49 -4.07
C GLU A 428 3.91 14.51 -3.60
N GLN A 429 2.99 15.03 -4.41
CA GLN A 429 1.57 15.05 -4.07
C GLN A 429 1.01 13.63 -3.87
N ASN A 430 1.38 12.70 -4.76
CA ASN A 430 0.97 11.30 -4.69
C ASN A 430 1.67 10.56 -3.54
N LEU A 431 2.93 10.87 -3.25
CA LEU A 431 3.69 10.31 -2.14
C LEU A 431 2.99 10.56 -0.80
N TYR A 432 2.65 11.81 -0.48
CA TYR A 432 2.00 12.12 0.80
C TYR A 432 0.59 11.54 0.91
N LYS A 433 -0.13 11.40 -0.21
CA LYS A 433 -1.39 10.65 -0.28
C LYS A 433 -1.18 9.17 0.05
N LEU A 434 -0.16 8.55 -0.56
CA LEU A 434 0.18 7.15 -0.36
C LEU A 434 0.62 6.88 1.08
N MET A 435 1.36 7.79 1.71
CA MET A 435 1.77 7.67 3.12
C MET A 435 0.56 7.55 4.06
N ASN A 436 -0.46 8.38 3.87
CA ASN A 436 -1.72 8.27 4.63
C ASN A 436 -2.41 6.91 4.41
N ASN A 437 -2.57 6.50 3.15
CA ASN A 437 -3.23 5.24 2.80
C ASN A 437 -2.47 4.02 3.34
N ALA A 438 -1.14 4.08 3.34
CA ALA A 438 -0.29 2.99 3.79
C ALA A 438 -0.35 2.78 5.32
N VAL A 439 -0.55 3.85 6.12
CA VAL A 439 -0.83 3.71 7.56
C VAL A 439 -2.07 2.86 7.78
N PHE A 440 -3.17 3.17 7.07
CA PHE A 440 -4.38 2.36 7.13
C PHE A 440 -4.11 0.91 6.72
N GLY A 441 -3.45 0.69 5.58
CA GLY A 441 -3.09 -0.66 5.10
C GLY A 441 -2.27 -1.48 6.11
N LYS A 442 -1.42 -0.84 6.91
CA LYS A 442 -0.63 -1.51 7.97
C LYS A 442 -1.46 -1.94 9.16
N THR A 443 -2.51 -1.19 9.54
CA THR A 443 -3.44 -1.61 10.59
C THR A 443 -4.25 -2.84 10.17
N MET A 444 -4.51 -2.97 8.87
CA MET A 444 -5.32 -4.03 8.25
C MET A 444 -4.53 -5.26 7.81
N LYS A 445 -3.23 -5.32 8.12
CA LYS A 445 -2.34 -6.36 7.60
C LYS A 445 -2.67 -7.75 8.19
N ASN A 446 -3.11 -8.68 7.36
CA ASN A 446 -3.34 -10.07 7.77
C ASN A 446 -2.01 -10.82 7.96
N VAL A 447 -1.69 -11.12 9.21
CA VAL A 447 -0.45 -11.84 9.57
C VAL A 447 -0.52 -13.35 9.28
N ARG A 448 -1.71 -13.90 9.04
CA ARG A 448 -1.90 -15.34 8.72
C ARG A 448 -1.45 -15.70 7.30
N ASP A 449 -1.46 -14.73 6.39
CA ASP A 449 -1.08 -14.94 4.99
C ASP A 449 0.45 -14.91 4.80
N HIS A 450 1.21 -14.64 5.85
CA HIS A 450 2.67 -14.70 5.80
C HIS A 450 3.17 -16.13 5.70
N VAL A 451 4.06 -16.36 4.74
CA VAL A 451 4.74 -17.64 4.53
C VAL A 451 6.20 -17.57 4.98
N ASP A 452 6.79 -18.71 5.32
CA ASP A 452 8.24 -18.82 5.53
C ASP A 452 8.87 -19.41 4.27
N VAL A 453 9.85 -18.72 3.69
CA VAL A 453 10.51 -19.14 2.45
C VAL A 453 12.00 -19.26 2.69
N ARG A 454 12.58 -20.37 2.27
CA ARG A 454 14.00 -20.69 2.42
C ARG A 454 14.62 -20.93 1.06
N LEU A 455 15.72 -20.24 0.77
CA LEU A 455 16.64 -20.64 -0.31
C LEU A 455 17.57 -21.71 0.21
N VAL A 456 17.77 -22.73 -0.61
CA VAL A 456 18.61 -23.86 -0.27
C VAL A 456 19.46 -24.23 -1.47
N THR A 457 20.77 -24.33 -1.24
CA THR A 457 21.74 -24.71 -2.28
C THR A 457 22.35 -26.09 -2.10
N ARG A 458 21.90 -26.83 -1.08
CA ARG A 458 22.42 -28.16 -0.75
C ARG A 458 21.27 -29.12 -0.46
N TRP A 459 21.36 -30.33 -0.99
CA TRP A 459 20.36 -31.36 -0.73
C TRP A 459 20.42 -31.86 0.72
N ASP A 460 21.62 -32.25 1.15
CA ASP A 460 21.86 -32.91 2.44
C ASP A 460 22.07 -31.93 3.61
N GLY A 461 21.95 -32.47 4.82
CA GLY A 461 22.26 -31.79 6.07
C GLY A 461 21.05 -31.19 6.78
N ARG A 462 21.24 -30.76 8.03
CA ARG A 462 20.16 -30.29 8.91
C ARG A 462 19.33 -29.12 8.32
N TYR A 463 19.97 -28.30 7.47
CA TYR A 463 19.36 -27.18 6.78
C TYR A 463 19.29 -27.39 5.25
N GLY A 464 19.55 -28.62 4.79
CA GLY A 464 19.45 -29.01 3.40
C GLY A 464 17.99 -29.17 2.96
N ALA A 465 17.81 -29.30 1.65
CA ALA A 465 16.49 -29.36 1.03
C ALA A 465 15.69 -30.58 1.52
N GLU A 466 16.35 -31.73 1.69
CA GLU A 466 15.75 -32.96 2.21
C GLU A 466 15.10 -32.72 3.60
N ALA A 467 15.87 -32.16 4.53
CA ALA A 467 15.43 -31.92 5.89
C ALA A 467 14.26 -30.92 5.97
N LEU A 468 14.23 -29.92 5.07
CA LEU A 468 13.15 -28.93 5.01
C LEU A 468 11.88 -29.48 4.35
N ILE A 469 12.01 -30.31 3.31
CA ILE A 469 10.88 -30.99 2.66
C ILE A 469 10.25 -32.01 3.61
N ALA A 470 11.06 -32.68 4.44
CA ALA A 470 10.58 -33.64 5.42
C ALA A 470 9.80 -33.00 6.59
N LYS A 471 9.77 -31.67 6.71
CA LYS A 471 9.05 -31.00 7.79
C LYS A 471 7.53 -31.11 7.61
N PRO A 472 6.75 -31.29 8.70
CA PRO A 472 5.30 -31.40 8.63
C PRO A 472 4.60 -30.13 8.14
N ASN A 473 5.26 -28.97 8.23
CA ASN A 473 4.76 -27.70 7.74
C ASN A 473 5.23 -27.38 6.31
N PHE A 474 5.85 -28.33 5.60
CA PHE A 474 6.17 -28.15 4.19
C PHE A 474 4.92 -27.85 3.37
N HIS A 475 4.96 -26.78 2.58
CA HIS A 475 3.89 -26.44 1.66
C HIS A 475 4.22 -26.80 0.23
N SER A 476 5.35 -26.29 -0.29
CA SER A 476 5.74 -26.49 -1.68
C SER A 476 7.22 -26.21 -1.93
N ARG A 477 7.72 -26.59 -3.11
CA ARG A 477 9.08 -26.28 -3.57
C ARG A 477 9.07 -25.78 -5.02
N SER A 478 10.00 -24.89 -5.34
CA SER A 478 10.31 -24.44 -6.70
C SER A 478 11.81 -24.63 -6.94
N VAL A 479 12.18 -25.29 -8.03
CA VAL A 479 13.58 -25.50 -8.41
C VAL A 479 13.95 -24.41 -9.42
N PHE A 480 14.95 -23.61 -9.10
CA PHE A 480 15.41 -22.50 -9.95
C PHE A 480 16.61 -22.92 -10.80
N SER A 481 17.55 -23.68 -10.21
CA SER A 481 18.66 -24.29 -10.94
C SER A 481 19.08 -25.59 -10.28
N GLU A 482 20.05 -26.30 -10.88
CA GLU A 482 20.57 -27.56 -10.34
C GLU A 482 21.02 -27.44 -8.87
N ASN A 483 21.51 -26.26 -8.49
CA ASN A 483 22.04 -25.98 -7.16
C ASN A 483 21.19 -24.96 -6.38
N LEU A 484 19.96 -24.65 -6.78
CA LEU A 484 19.12 -23.68 -6.07
C LEU A 484 17.64 -24.11 -6.03
N VAL A 485 17.15 -24.32 -4.82
CA VAL A 485 15.74 -24.65 -4.55
C VAL A 485 15.16 -23.68 -3.54
N VAL A 486 13.96 -23.17 -3.84
CA VAL A 486 13.13 -22.45 -2.88
C VAL A 486 12.16 -23.42 -2.23
N ILE A 487 12.12 -23.41 -0.91
CA ILE A 487 11.19 -24.19 -0.10
C ILE A 487 10.27 -23.24 0.65
N GLU A 488 8.97 -23.45 0.47
CA GLU A 488 7.92 -22.73 1.17
C GLU A 488 7.36 -23.58 2.31
N LEU A 489 7.35 -23.02 3.51
CA LEU A 489 6.84 -23.62 4.73
C LEU A 489 5.67 -22.80 5.27
N ARG A 490 4.64 -23.49 5.77
CA ARG A 490 3.55 -22.87 6.53
C ARG A 490 4.06 -22.42 7.89
N ARG A 491 3.58 -21.27 8.36
CA ARG A 491 3.84 -20.82 9.73
C ARG A 491 3.04 -21.66 10.72
N LEU A 492 3.73 -22.23 11.70
CA LEU A 492 3.12 -22.99 12.79
C LEU A 492 2.58 -22.08 13.90
N GLU A 493 3.16 -20.89 14.04
CA GLU A 493 2.79 -19.89 15.03
C GLU A 493 2.52 -18.55 14.33
N VAL A 494 1.47 -17.86 14.77
CA VAL A 494 1.08 -16.55 14.24
C VAL A 494 1.05 -15.54 15.39
N LYS A 495 1.90 -14.53 15.29
CA LYS A 495 1.98 -13.43 16.26
C LYS A 495 1.08 -12.28 15.83
N PHE A 496 0.00 -12.04 16.58
CA PHE A 496 -0.88 -10.90 16.39
C PHE A 496 -0.25 -9.63 16.98
N ASN A 497 0.50 -8.90 16.14
CA ASN A 497 1.19 -7.65 16.52
C ASN A 497 0.76 -6.45 15.67
N LYS A 498 -0.46 -6.51 15.13
CA LYS A 498 -1.05 -5.44 14.32
C LYS A 498 -2.27 -4.88 15.05
N PRO A 499 -2.41 -3.55 15.14
CA PRO A 499 -3.54 -2.92 15.83
C PRO A 499 -4.77 -2.94 14.90
N ILE A 500 -5.31 -4.14 14.64
CA ILE A 500 -6.44 -4.36 13.74
C ILE A 500 -7.72 -3.64 14.17
N TYR A 501 -7.83 -3.30 15.46
CA TYR A 501 -8.92 -2.51 16.03
C TYR A 501 -8.95 -1.08 15.47
N VAL A 502 -7.80 -0.51 15.11
CA VAL A 502 -7.71 0.81 14.47
C VAL A 502 -8.31 0.73 13.08
N GLY A 503 -7.88 -0.25 12.29
CA GLY A 503 -8.36 -0.43 10.92
C GLY A 503 -9.87 -0.75 10.86
N MET A 504 -10.37 -1.58 11.78
CA MET A 504 -11.81 -1.81 11.95
C MET A 504 -12.56 -0.51 12.24
N SER A 505 -12.06 0.31 13.16
CA SER A 505 -12.71 1.58 13.54
C SER A 505 -12.71 2.59 12.39
N ILE A 506 -11.60 2.73 11.66
CA ILE A 506 -11.51 3.57 10.46
C ILE A 506 -12.55 3.13 9.40
N LEU A 507 -12.68 1.82 9.17
CA LEU A 507 -13.65 1.26 8.23
C LEU A 507 -15.10 1.49 8.65
N GLU A 508 -15.42 1.50 9.94
CA GLU A 508 -16.79 1.74 10.41
C GLU A 508 -17.12 3.23 10.46
N ILE A 509 -16.17 4.06 10.90
CA ILE A 509 -16.32 5.53 10.94
C ILE A 509 -16.42 6.10 9.52
N SER A 510 -15.63 5.62 8.56
CA SER A 510 -15.73 6.07 7.17
C SER A 510 -17.11 5.83 6.55
N LYS A 511 -17.75 4.69 6.84
CA LYS A 511 -19.13 4.42 6.39
C LYS A 511 -20.11 5.47 6.91
N THR A 512 -19.91 5.99 8.13
CA THR A 512 -20.85 6.96 8.69
C THR A 512 -20.93 8.24 7.88
N ARG A 513 -19.81 8.66 7.26
CA ARG A 513 -19.75 9.83 6.41
C ARG A 513 -20.52 9.65 5.10
N LEU A 514 -20.45 8.45 4.50
CA LEU A 514 -21.25 8.13 3.31
C LEU A 514 -22.74 8.08 3.61
N TYR A 515 -23.12 7.45 4.72
CA TYR A 515 -24.51 7.42 5.16
C TYR A 515 -25.03 8.82 5.50
N GLU A 516 -24.22 9.67 6.14
CA GLU A 516 -24.57 11.07 6.41
C GLU A 516 -24.81 11.83 5.10
N PHE A 517 -23.90 11.74 4.13
CA PHE A 517 -24.08 12.41 2.84
C PHE A 517 -25.34 11.92 2.10
N HIS A 518 -25.61 10.61 2.10
CA HIS A 518 -26.80 10.07 1.46
C HIS A 518 -28.09 10.43 2.20
N TYR A 519 -28.22 10.00 3.47
CA TYR A 519 -29.47 10.05 4.23
C TYR A 519 -29.74 11.43 4.85
N ASP A 520 -28.71 12.19 5.23
CA ASP A 520 -28.88 13.46 5.92
C ASP A 520 -28.82 14.67 4.95
N TYR A 521 -28.25 14.50 3.75
CA TYR A 521 -28.13 15.57 2.75
C TYR A 521 -28.87 15.27 1.43
N MET A 522 -28.51 14.19 0.71
CA MET A 522 -29.07 13.90 -0.63
C MET A 522 -30.55 13.51 -0.59
N VAL A 523 -30.95 12.63 0.33
CA VAL A 523 -32.34 12.16 0.47
C VAL A 523 -33.29 13.31 0.86
N PRO A 524 -33.00 14.19 1.83
CA PRO A 524 -33.85 15.34 2.12
C PRO A 524 -33.99 16.32 0.95
N LEU A 525 -32.92 16.49 0.16
CA LEU A 525 -32.88 17.43 -0.97
C LEU A 525 -33.72 16.96 -2.16
N TYR A 526 -33.62 15.68 -2.53
CA TYR A 526 -34.25 15.13 -3.74
C TYR A 526 -35.43 14.19 -3.46
N ARG A 527 -35.55 13.66 -2.24
CA ARG A 527 -36.57 12.69 -1.81
C ARG A 527 -36.55 11.42 -2.68
N ASP A 528 -37.72 11.03 -3.17
CA ASP A 528 -37.97 9.88 -4.05
C ASP A 528 -37.36 10.03 -5.46
N ARG A 529 -36.88 11.24 -5.79
CA ARG A 529 -36.19 11.55 -7.06
C ARG A 529 -34.68 11.34 -7.01
N CYS A 530 -34.19 10.76 -5.92
CA CYS A 530 -32.79 10.40 -5.73
C CYS A 530 -32.64 8.89 -5.81
N ARG A 531 -31.87 8.38 -6.77
CA ARG A 531 -31.48 6.96 -6.80
C ARG A 531 -29.99 6.80 -6.86
N ILE A 532 -29.40 5.95 -6.02
CA ILE A 532 -27.99 5.55 -6.21
C ILE A 532 -27.96 4.51 -7.33
N ALA A 533 -27.19 4.77 -8.38
CA ALA A 533 -26.94 3.83 -9.45
C ALA A 533 -25.81 2.85 -9.10
N TYR A 534 -24.72 3.38 -8.54
CA TYR A 534 -23.52 2.63 -8.22
C TYR A 534 -22.75 3.27 -7.06
N THR A 535 -22.05 2.46 -6.29
CA THR A 535 -21.10 2.90 -5.27
C THR A 535 -19.90 1.97 -5.26
N ASP A 536 -18.71 2.55 -5.07
CA ASP A 536 -17.50 1.81 -4.76
C ASP A 536 -16.69 2.58 -3.71
N THR A 537 -16.73 2.07 -2.48
CA THR A 537 -15.93 2.50 -1.33
C THR A 537 -16.16 3.92 -0.82
N ASP A 538 -15.89 4.94 -1.63
CA ASP A 538 -15.91 6.36 -1.30
C ASP A 538 -16.64 7.21 -2.35
N ASN A 539 -17.10 6.61 -3.44
CA ASN A 539 -17.92 7.28 -4.45
C ASN A 539 -19.40 6.83 -4.44
N LEU A 540 -20.25 7.75 -4.89
CA LEU A 540 -21.67 7.53 -5.12
C LEU A 540 -22.06 8.13 -6.47
N ILE A 541 -22.56 7.27 -7.36
CA ILE A 541 -23.14 7.65 -8.64
C ILE A 541 -24.65 7.74 -8.46
N TYR A 542 -25.22 8.91 -8.69
CA TYR A 542 -26.65 9.15 -8.56
C TYR A 542 -27.33 9.30 -9.91
N SER A 543 -28.56 8.80 -10.00
CA SER A 543 -29.56 9.20 -10.97
C SER A 543 -30.54 10.13 -10.28
N LEU A 544 -30.52 11.41 -10.66
CA LEU A 544 -31.31 12.47 -10.04
C LEU A 544 -32.35 12.97 -11.02
N GLU A 545 -33.60 13.11 -10.59
CA GLU A 545 -34.65 13.78 -11.35
C GLU A 545 -34.85 15.21 -10.82
N CYS A 546 -34.44 16.21 -11.60
CA CYS A 546 -34.54 17.63 -11.27
C CYS A 546 -34.43 18.52 -12.52
N GLU A 547 -34.90 19.78 -12.44
CA GLU A 547 -34.83 20.71 -13.57
C GLU A 547 -33.39 21.13 -13.90
N ASP A 548 -32.60 21.44 -12.87
CA ASP A 548 -31.21 21.86 -13.02
C ASP A 548 -30.38 21.51 -11.79
N VAL A 549 -29.55 20.47 -11.92
CA VAL A 549 -28.63 20.04 -10.85
C VAL A 549 -27.54 21.07 -10.55
N TYR A 550 -27.15 21.88 -11.54
CA TYR A 550 -26.04 22.82 -11.40
C TYR A 550 -26.43 24.04 -10.56
N GLU A 551 -27.68 24.47 -10.60
CA GLU A 551 -28.19 25.52 -9.70
C GLU A 551 -28.21 25.08 -8.24
N LEU A 552 -28.45 23.80 -7.97
CA LEU A 552 -28.33 23.25 -6.62
C LEU A 552 -26.87 23.24 -6.18
N MET A 553 -25.96 22.73 -7.02
CA MET A 553 -24.53 22.72 -6.71
C MET A 553 -23.96 24.12 -6.44
N LYS A 554 -24.42 25.15 -7.15
CA LYS A 554 -24.01 26.54 -6.90
C LYS A 554 -24.27 27.01 -5.46
N ARG A 555 -25.26 26.45 -4.77
CA ARG A 555 -25.56 26.79 -3.37
C ARG A 555 -24.50 26.29 -2.41
N ASP A 556 -23.81 25.20 -2.78
CA ASP A 556 -22.80 24.53 -1.96
C ASP A 556 -21.37 24.98 -2.28
N VAL A 557 -21.18 25.81 -3.31
CA VAL A 557 -19.89 26.44 -3.60
C VAL A 557 -19.74 27.66 -2.68
N HIS A 558 -18.91 27.51 -1.64
CA HIS A 558 -18.54 28.58 -0.70
C HIS A 558 -17.24 29.27 -1.08
#